data_AF-A0A7X7CYJ0-F1
#
_entry.id   AF-A0A7X7CYJ0-F1
#
_cell.length_a   1.000
_cell.length_b   1.000
_cell.length_c   1.000
_cell.angle_alpha   90.00
_cell.angle_beta   90.00
_cell.angle_gamma   90.00
#
_symmetry.space_group_name_H-M   'P 1'
#
loop_
_entity.id
_entity.type
_entity.pdbx_description
1 polymer ?
#
loop_
_entity_poly.entity_id
_entity_poly.type
_entity_poly.pdbx_seq_one_letter_code
_entity_poly.pdbx_strand_id
1 'polypeptide(L)'
;MDRSKIIITSLFFLIFLCCTHVFAQEQTAACRVLLPEIADYYEGGCKKGLADGIGKAQGTDQYEGSFKKGLPEGQGKYTWSDGTTFEGAWKKGRKEGYGVLTSHLASRDSVLSGYWIDDEYIGTEKNPYKINNKGINVLSLTLSRVGSDKDQIVVEYNRSGRPLSIYSFHVTELMGGYSTISKSDFSKTLLNVRFPFRAEIAGDAFVFDVTISQRGSWKINVNVATK
;
A
#
# COMPACT_ATOMS: atom_id res chain seq x y z
N MET A 1 -76.72 -5.56 29.01
CA MET A 1 -75.50 -5.06 28.35
C MET A 1 -74.30 -5.62 29.09
N ASP A 2 -73.61 -6.54 28.44
CA ASP A 2 -72.68 -7.50 29.03
C ASP A 2 -71.29 -6.87 29.29
N ARG A 3 -70.91 -6.70 30.56
CA ARG A 3 -69.63 -6.09 30.98
C ARG A 3 -68.41 -6.92 30.58
N SER A 4 -68.58 -8.20 30.24
CA SER A 4 -67.48 -9.07 29.82
C SER A 4 -66.95 -8.75 28.41
N LYS A 5 -67.77 -8.12 27.56
CA LYS A 5 -67.38 -7.78 26.18
C LYS A 5 -66.53 -6.50 26.07
N ILE A 6 -66.59 -5.63 27.07
CA ILE A 6 -65.86 -4.34 27.06
C ILE A 6 -64.40 -4.52 27.49
N ILE A 7 -64.11 -5.50 28.35
CA ILE A 7 -62.74 -5.77 28.83
C ILE A 7 -61.91 -6.48 27.74
N ILE A 8 -62.52 -7.37 26.97
CA ILE A 8 -61.84 -8.13 25.91
C ILE A 8 -61.51 -7.23 24.70
N THR A 9 -62.37 -6.27 24.37
CA THR A 9 -62.09 -5.29 23.30
C THR A 9 -61.04 -4.26 23.72
N SER A 10 -60.98 -3.90 25.01
CA SER A 10 -59.98 -2.96 25.54
C SER A 10 -58.58 -3.57 25.62
N LEU A 11 -58.46 -4.88 25.94
CA LEU A 11 -57.17 -5.60 25.96
C LEU A 11 -56.59 -5.80 24.56
N PHE A 12 -57.43 -6.02 23.54
CA PHE A 12 -57.01 -6.16 22.14
C PHE A 12 -56.47 -4.83 21.56
N PHE A 13 -57.04 -3.70 21.97
CA PHE A 13 -56.60 -2.37 21.51
C PHE A 13 -55.25 -1.96 22.11
N LEU A 14 -54.96 -2.36 23.36
CA LEU A 14 -53.66 -2.14 24.02
C LEU A 14 -52.54 -3.01 23.44
N ILE A 15 -52.86 -4.23 22.98
CA ILE A 15 -51.89 -5.09 22.28
C ILE A 15 -51.60 -4.54 20.87
N PHE A 16 -52.61 -3.99 20.19
CA PHE A 16 -52.43 -3.38 18.87
C PHE A 16 -51.61 -2.08 18.93
N LEU A 17 -51.78 -1.25 19.96
CA LEU A 17 -50.96 -0.06 20.19
C LEU A 17 -49.51 -0.38 20.59
N CYS A 18 -49.29 -1.55 21.20
CA CYS A 18 -47.94 -2.02 21.54
C CYS A 18 -47.20 -2.56 20.31
N CYS A 19 -47.91 -3.06 19.30
CA CYS A 19 -47.32 -3.56 18.05
C CYS A 19 -46.92 -2.46 17.06
N THR A 20 -47.45 -1.24 17.18
CA THR A 20 -47.05 -0.12 16.29
C THR A 20 -45.85 0.69 16.78
N HIS A 21 -45.37 0.47 18.02
CA HIS A 21 -44.18 1.13 18.55
C HIS A 21 -42.92 0.24 18.60
N VAL A 22 -42.99 -1.00 18.10
CA VAL A 22 -41.82 -1.82 17.84
C VAL A 22 -41.60 -1.95 16.34
N PHE A 23 -41.68 -0.83 15.61
CA PHE A 23 -40.69 -0.63 14.57
C PHE A 23 -39.41 -0.22 15.30
N ALA A 24 -38.71 -1.23 15.82
CA ALA A 24 -37.28 -1.09 16.00
C ALA A 24 -36.78 -0.69 14.61
N GLN A 25 -36.45 0.59 14.47
CA GLN A 25 -35.64 1.08 13.40
C GLN A 25 -34.35 0.26 13.52
N GLU A 26 -34.29 -0.86 12.79
CA GLU A 26 -33.01 -1.42 12.37
C GLU A 26 -32.39 -0.27 11.59
N GLN A 27 -31.68 0.58 12.33
CA GLN A 27 -30.70 1.46 11.78
C GLN A 27 -29.69 0.49 11.21
N THR A 28 -29.92 0.07 9.94
CA THR A 28 -28.95 -0.58 9.12
C THR A 28 -27.79 0.39 9.10
N ALA A 29 -26.87 0.23 10.05
CA ALA A 29 -25.72 1.08 10.18
C ALA A 29 -25.03 0.97 8.83
N ALA A 30 -25.11 2.04 8.03
CA ALA A 30 -24.58 2.06 6.69
C ALA A 30 -23.13 1.58 6.77
N CYS A 31 -22.80 0.61 5.92
CA CYS A 31 -21.53 -0.06 6.00
C CYS A 31 -20.42 0.96 5.76
N ARG A 32 -19.61 1.19 6.79
CA ARG A 32 -18.71 2.33 6.81
C ARG A 32 -17.45 2.04 5.99
N VAL A 33 -17.14 2.97 5.09
CA VAL A 33 -15.84 3.09 4.43
C VAL A 33 -14.97 4.01 5.28
N LEU A 34 -13.69 3.66 5.44
CA LEU A 34 -12.73 4.35 6.32
C LEU A 34 -11.77 5.27 5.56
N LEU A 35 -11.84 5.28 4.23
CA LEU A 35 -11.11 6.22 3.39
C LEU A 35 -12.02 7.45 3.15
N PRO A 36 -11.75 8.61 3.79
CA PRO A 36 -12.69 9.73 3.83
C PRO A 36 -13.14 10.24 2.46
N GLU A 37 -12.24 10.22 1.47
CA GLU A 37 -12.45 10.73 0.12
C GLU A 37 -13.56 9.99 -0.64
N ILE A 38 -13.86 8.76 -0.22
CA ILE A 38 -14.87 7.87 -0.83
C ILE A 38 -15.95 7.44 0.18
N ALA A 39 -16.09 8.13 1.32
CA ALA A 39 -16.89 7.64 2.45
C ALA A 39 -18.36 8.12 2.49
N ASP A 40 -18.80 8.93 1.53
CA ASP A 40 -20.16 9.52 1.56
C ASP A 40 -21.25 8.47 1.25
N TYR A 41 -20.97 7.55 0.34
CA TYR A 41 -21.86 6.46 -0.06
C TYR A 41 -21.10 5.17 -0.30
N TYR A 42 -21.69 4.05 0.09
CA TYR A 42 -21.16 2.71 -0.15
C TYR A 42 -22.26 1.71 -0.46
N GLU A 43 -22.03 0.91 -1.50
CA GLU A 43 -22.82 -0.27 -1.82
C GLU A 43 -21.89 -1.48 -2.00
N GLY A 44 -22.22 -2.60 -1.37
CA GLY A 44 -21.41 -3.81 -1.51
C GLY A 44 -21.41 -4.68 -0.26
N GLY A 45 -20.42 -5.58 -0.22
CA GLY A 45 -20.24 -6.50 0.90
C GLY A 45 -19.99 -5.78 2.23
N CYS A 46 -20.54 -6.32 3.31
CA CYS A 46 -20.47 -5.69 4.61
C CYS A 46 -20.22 -6.70 5.71
N LYS A 47 -19.23 -6.41 6.56
CA LYS A 47 -18.86 -7.27 7.68
C LYS A 47 -18.55 -6.43 8.90
N LYS A 48 -19.30 -6.67 9.99
CA LYS A 48 -19.17 -5.94 11.27
C LYS A 48 -19.29 -4.42 11.10
N GLY A 49 -20.24 -3.98 10.26
CA GLY A 49 -20.51 -2.56 10.01
C GLY A 49 -19.45 -1.84 9.16
N LEU A 50 -18.53 -2.58 8.55
CA LEU A 50 -17.49 -2.05 7.66
C LEU A 50 -17.63 -2.65 6.26
N ALA A 51 -17.28 -1.88 5.24
CA ALA A 51 -17.15 -2.39 3.88
C ALA A 51 -16.16 -3.58 3.83
N ASP A 52 -16.58 -4.72 3.27
CA ASP A 52 -15.82 -5.97 3.24
C ASP A 52 -16.31 -6.86 2.10
N GLY A 53 -15.45 -7.17 1.12
CA GLY A 53 -15.83 -7.82 -0.13
C GLY A 53 -15.95 -6.82 -1.29
N ILE A 54 -16.56 -7.22 -2.40
CA ILE A 54 -16.72 -6.36 -3.58
C ILE A 54 -17.72 -5.24 -3.28
N GLY A 55 -17.41 -4.01 -3.69
CA GLY A 55 -18.32 -2.89 -3.59
C GLY A 55 -17.88 -1.66 -4.37
N LYS A 56 -18.73 -0.65 -4.33
CA LYS A 56 -18.54 0.68 -4.89
C LYS A 56 -18.69 1.71 -3.78
N ALA A 57 -17.72 2.59 -3.66
CA ALA A 57 -17.70 3.68 -2.72
C ALA A 57 -17.57 5.00 -3.47
N GLN A 58 -18.26 6.02 -2.98
CA GLN A 58 -18.30 7.32 -3.60
C GLN A 58 -18.25 8.41 -2.53
N GLY A 59 -17.50 9.46 -2.82
CA GLY A 59 -17.48 10.72 -2.08
C GLY A 59 -17.01 11.84 -3.00
N THR A 60 -15.93 12.51 -2.62
CA THR A 60 -15.21 13.42 -3.53
C THR A 60 -14.56 12.63 -4.68
N ASP A 61 -14.04 11.45 -4.36
CA ASP A 61 -13.49 10.50 -5.32
C ASP A 61 -14.40 9.27 -5.43
N GLN A 62 -14.05 8.32 -6.29
CA GLN A 62 -14.78 7.06 -6.46
C GLN A 62 -13.83 5.86 -6.41
N TYR A 63 -14.31 4.76 -5.82
CA TYR A 63 -13.62 3.48 -5.85
C TYR A 63 -14.57 2.33 -6.15
N GLU A 64 -14.18 1.46 -7.08
CA GLU A 64 -14.84 0.20 -7.38
C GLU A 64 -13.83 -0.94 -7.23
N GLY A 65 -14.09 -1.89 -6.36
CA GLY A 65 -13.15 -2.98 -6.11
C GLY A 65 -13.44 -3.77 -4.85
N SER A 66 -12.42 -4.46 -4.35
CA SER A 66 -12.56 -5.22 -3.12
C SER A 66 -12.24 -4.35 -1.89
N PHE A 67 -12.95 -4.59 -0.81
CA PHE A 67 -12.77 -3.95 0.48
C PHE A 67 -12.42 -4.98 1.53
N LYS A 68 -11.70 -4.54 2.56
CA LYS A 68 -11.46 -5.33 3.78
C LYS A 68 -11.38 -4.41 4.97
N LYS A 69 -12.21 -4.66 5.99
CA LYS A 69 -12.28 -3.82 7.20
C LYS A 69 -12.45 -2.32 6.88
N GLY A 70 -13.26 -1.99 5.88
CA GLY A 70 -13.61 -0.61 5.53
C GLY A 70 -12.63 0.10 4.61
N LEU A 71 -11.55 -0.54 4.15
CA LEU A 71 -10.55 0.07 3.27
C LEU A 71 -10.44 -0.71 1.95
N PRO A 72 -10.07 -0.04 0.84
CA PRO A 72 -9.65 -0.70 -0.40
C PRO A 72 -8.59 -1.79 -0.15
N GLU A 73 -8.76 -2.96 -0.76
CA GLU A 73 -7.89 -4.14 -0.61
C GLU A 73 -7.98 -4.98 -1.89
N GLY A 74 -6.91 -5.68 -2.30
CA GLY A 74 -6.96 -6.53 -3.49
C GLY A 74 -7.04 -5.70 -4.77
N GLN A 75 -7.82 -6.12 -5.77
CA GLN A 75 -7.93 -5.38 -7.03
C GLN A 75 -9.06 -4.34 -6.97
N GLY A 76 -8.82 -3.18 -7.58
CA GLY A 76 -9.84 -2.15 -7.75
C GLY A 76 -9.39 -0.96 -8.59
N LYS A 77 -10.37 -0.16 -8.98
CA LYS A 77 -10.20 1.08 -9.72
C LYS A 77 -10.58 2.25 -8.84
N TYR A 78 -9.68 3.22 -8.73
CA TYR A 78 -9.91 4.50 -8.08
C TYR A 78 -9.95 5.60 -9.14
N THR A 79 -10.93 6.49 -9.03
CA THR A 79 -11.11 7.64 -9.91
C THR A 79 -11.09 8.88 -9.03
N TRP A 80 -10.07 9.72 -9.23
CA TRP A 80 -9.98 11.01 -8.56
C TRP A 80 -10.97 12.00 -9.19
N SER A 81 -11.37 13.00 -8.42
CA SER A 81 -12.24 14.09 -8.88
C SER A 81 -11.74 14.86 -10.12
N ASP A 82 -10.43 14.84 -10.40
CA ASP A 82 -9.83 15.44 -11.59
C ASP A 82 -9.90 14.55 -12.85
N GLY A 83 -10.48 13.36 -12.73
CA GLY A 83 -10.60 12.36 -13.79
C GLY A 83 -9.39 11.44 -13.92
N THR A 84 -8.30 11.67 -13.18
CA THR A 84 -7.19 10.72 -13.08
C THR A 84 -7.73 9.39 -12.56
N THR A 85 -7.21 8.27 -13.06
CA THR A 85 -7.60 6.93 -12.61
C THR A 85 -6.38 6.10 -12.22
N PHE A 86 -6.58 5.19 -11.28
CA PHE A 86 -5.66 4.12 -10.97
C PHE A 86 -6.41 2.79 -10.96
N GLU A 87 -5.95 1.84 -11.76
CA GLU A 87 -6.47 0.48 -11.77
C GLU A 87 -5.35 -0.49 -11.40
N GLY A 88 -5.53 -1.24 -10.33
CA GLY A 88 -4.50 -2.16 -9.86
C GLY A 88 -4.75 -2.69 -8.46
N ALA A 89 -3.67 -3.14 -7.84
CA ALA A 89 -3.73 -3.71 -6.50
C ALA A 89 -3.66 -2.66 -5.38
N TRP A 90 -4.35 -2.98 -4.29
CA TRP A 90 -4.60 -2.15 -3.12
C TRP A 90 -4.35 -2.97 -1.86
N LYS A 91 -3.90 -2.29 -0.82
CA LYS A 91 -3.74 -2.89 0.51
C LYS A 91 -3.92 -1.83 1.57
N LYS A 92 -4.89 -2.03 2.45
CA LYS A 92 -5.22 -1.07 3.52
C LYS A 92 -5.40 0.37 2.99
N GLY A 93 -6.06 0.53 1.84
CA GLY A 93 -6.37 1.84 1.27
C GLY A 93 -5.24 2.49 0.47
N ARG A 94 -4.10 1.83 0.27
CA ARG A 94 -2.96 2.35 -0.51
C ARG A 94 -2.71 1.51 -1.75
N LYS A 95 -2.21 2.14 -2.82
CA LYS A 95 -1.74 1.42 -4.02
C LYS A 95 -0.58 0.49 -3.64
N GLU A 96 -0.64 -0.77 -4.05
CA GLU A 96 0.34 -1.81 -3.71
C GLU A 96 0.39 -2.84 -4.83
N GLY A 97 1.58 -3.31 -5.22
CA GLY A 97 1.73 -4.27 -6.32
C GLY A 97 1.53 -3.61 -7.69
N TYR A 98 1.13 -4.40 -8.70
CA TYR A 98 1.01 -3.89 -10.06
C TYR A 98 -0.25 -3.03 -10.24
N GLY A 99 -0.14 -1.94 -11.00
CA GLY A 99 -1.25 -1.09 -11.39
C GLY A 99 -0.89 -0.07 -12.48
N VAL A 100 -1.92 0.55 -13.04
CA VAL A 100 -1.85 1.53 -14.12
C VAL A 100 -2.48 2.83 -13.65
N LEU A 101 -1.71 3.91 -13.65
CA LEU A 101 -2.20 5.27 -13.44
C LEU A 101 -2.40 5.96 -14.79
N THR A 102 -3.59 6.48 -15.04
CA THR A 102 -3.92 7.26 -16.24
C THR A 102 -4.33 8.65 -15.82
N SER A 103 -3.53 9.67 -16.15
CA SER A 103 -3.86 11.07 -15.87
C SER A 103 -4.31 11.78 -17.15
N HIS A 104 -5.39 12.55 -17.05
CA HIS A 104 -5.91 13.40 -18.14
C HIS A 104 -5.57 14.89 -17.95
N LEU A 105 -4.59 15.19 -17.11
CA LEU A 105 -4.20 16.56 -16.81
C LEU A 105 -3.29 17.16 -17.90
N ALA A 106 -3.61 18.39 -18.31
CA ALA A 106 -2.82 19.25 -19.19
C ALA A 106 -2.49 18.65 -20.59
N SER A 107 -3.45 18.76 -21.50
CA SER A 107 -3.31 18.65 -22.98
C SER A 107 -2.65 17.39 -23.56
N ARG A 108 -2.26 16.40 -22.74
CA ARG A 108 -1.84 15.05 -23.14
C ARG A 108 -2.21 14.05 -22.06
N ASP A 109 -2.74 12.91 -22.48
CA ASP A 109 -2.88 11.75 -21.60
C ASP A 109 -1.50 11.22 -21.23
N SER A 110 -1.31 10.86 -19.96
CA SER A 110 -0.13 10.16 -19.48
C SER A 110 -0.54 8.85 -18.84
N VAL A 111 0.14 7.76 -19.22
CA VAL A 111 -0.10 6.41 -18.68
C VAL A 111 1.18 5.93 -18.02
N LEU A 112 1.06 5.53 -16.75
CA LEU A 112 2.14 4.98 -15.95
C LEU A 112 1.77 3.58 -15.46
N SER A 113 2.34 2.57 -16.11
CA SER A 113 2.10 1.15 -15.81
C SER A 113 3.30 0.55 -15.08
N GLY A 114 3.08 -0.03 -13.90
CA GLY A 114 4.14 -0.69 -13.15
C GLY A 114 3.74 -1.06 -11.73
N TYR A 115 4.74 -1.20 -10.86
CA TYR A 115 4.59 -1.61 -9.47
C TYR A 115 4.55 -0.41 -8.54
N TRP A 116 3.79 -0.56 -7.46
CA TRP A 116 3.52 0.44 -6.44
C TRP A 116 3.76 -0.16 -5.06
N ILE A 117 4.28 0.61 -4.12
CA ILE A 117 4.41 0.23 -2.70
C ILE A 117 4.01 1.44 -1.86
N ASP A 118 3.00 1.28 -1.01
CA ASP A 118 2.52 2.34 -0.11
C ASP A 118 2.30 3.68 -0.86
N ASP A 119 1.57 3.64 -1.98
CA ASP A 119 1.29 4.76 -2.88
C ASP A 119 2.45 5.32 -3.72
N GLU A 120 3.67 4.82 -3.54
CA GLU A 120 4.83 5.22 -4.34
C GLU A 120 5.01 4.32 -5.56
N TYR A 121 5.19 4.92 -6.74
CA TYR A 121 5.54 4.20 -7.97
C TYR A 121 7.01 3.75 -7.92
N ILE A 122 7.26 2.45 -8.08
CA ILE A 122 8.59 1.85 -7.91
C ILE A 122 9.23 1.34 -9.20
N GLY A 123 8.56 1.44 -10.35
CA GLY A 123 9.07 1.03 -11.66
C GLY A 123 8.22 -0.05 -12.33
N THR A 124 8.64 -0.51 -13.52
CA THR A 124 7.87 -1.47 -14.32
C THR A 124 8.11 -2.93 -13.91
N GLU A 125 9.13 -3.18 -13.09
CA GLU A 125 9.51 -4.50 -12.59
C GLU A 125 9.17 -4.68 -11.10
N LYS A 126 8.68 -5.87 -10.70
CA LYS A 126 8.36 -6.20 -9.31
C LYS A 126 9.59 -6.15 -8.40
N ASN A 127 10.70 -6.63 -8.95
CA ASN A 127 12.02 -6.61 -8.35
C ASN A 127 12.95 -6.03 -9.40
N PRO A 128 13.10 -4.70 -9.48
CA PRO A 128 14.05 -4.06 -10.39
C PRO A 128 15.49 -4.20 -9.86
N TYR A 129 15.79 -5.34 -9.24
CA TYR A 129 17.07 -5.63 -8.64
C TYR A 129 17.44 -7.10 -8.75
N LYS A 130 18.73 -7.34 -8.94
CA LYS A 130 19.33 -8.66 -8.98
C LYS A 130 20.43 -8.75 -7.95
N ILE A 131 20.30 -9.67 -6.99
CA ILE A 131 21.37 -9.99 -6.04
C ILE A 131 22.40 -10.83 -6.80
N ASN A 132 23.58 -10.27 -7.02
CA ASN A 132 24.69 -10.92 -7.72
C ASN A 132 25.54 -11.75 -6.75
N ASN A 133 25.74 -11.25 -5.52
CA ASN A 133 26.44 -11.97 -4.46
C ASN A 133 25.85 -11.62 -3.09
N LYS A 134 25.81 -12.60 -2.20
CA LYS A 134 25.44 -12.41 -0.79
C LYS A 134 26.43 -13.21 0.07
N GLY A 135 27.11 -12.51 0.98
CA GLY A 135 27.97 -13.13 1.97
C GLY A 135 27.18 -14.05 2.92
N ILE A 136 27.91 -14.95 3.58
CA ILE A 136 27.37 -15.81 4.62
C ILE A 136 26.99 -14.92 5.83
N ASN A 137 25.90 -15.22 6.53
CA ASN A 137 25.45 -14.56 7.79
C ASN A 137 24.83 -13.15 7.69
N VAL A 138 24.34 -12.72 6.53
CA VAL A 138 23.50 -11.51 6.41
C VAL A 138 22.04 -11.85 6.74
N LEU A 139 21.48 -11.25 7.80
CA LEU A 139 20.09 -11.48 8.26
C LEU A 139 19.07 -10.47 7.72
N SER A 140 19.49 -9.24 7.42
CA SER A 140 18.66 -8.26 6.72
C SER A 140 19.51 -7.07 6.30
N LEU A 141 19.47 -6.72 5.02
CA LEU A 141 20.01 -5.47 4.50
C LEU A 141 18.85 -4.74 3.83
N THR A 142 18.51 -3.55 4.31
CA THR A 142 17.53 -2.67 3.66
C THR A 142 18.28 -1.65 2.83
N LEU A 143 18.04 -1.67 1.52
CA LEU A 143 18.45 -0.62 0.60
C LEU A 143 17.19 0.14 0.19
N SER A 144 17.07 1.41 0.54
CA SER A 144 15.92 2.26 0.20
C SER A 144 16.34 3.49 -0.58
N ARG A 145 15.55 3.88 -1.58
CA ARG A 145 15.64 5.21 -2.18
C ARG A 145 14.92 6.18 -1.25
N VAL A 146 15.49 7.35 -1.02
CA VAL A 146 14.87 8.44 -0.25
C VAL A 146 14.90 9.70 -1.09
N GLY A 147 13.80 10.46 -1.05
CA GLY A 147 13.65 11.74 -1.76
C GLY A 147 13.03 11.58 -3.16
N SER A 148 11.96 12.33 -3.41
CA SER A 148 11.25 12.38 -4.71
C SER A 148 12.11 12.97 -5.84
N ASP A 149 13.03 13.85 -5.50
CA ASP A 149 13.71 14.78 -6.40
C ASP A 149 15.23 14.54 -6.48
N LYS A 150 15.78 13.71 -5.60
CA LYS A 150 17.17 13.24 -5.66
C LYS A 150 17.18 11.73 -5.51
N ASP A 151 17.87 11.03 -6.41
CA ASP A 151 18.01 9.57 -6.34
C ASP A 151 19.04 9.21 -5.27
N GLN A 152 18.67 9.44 -4.00
CA GLN A 152 19.50 9.17 -2.84
C GLN A 152 19.21 7.79 -2.31
N ILE A 153 20.25 7.02 -2.02
CA ILE A 153 20.11 5.67 -1.47
C ILE A 153 20.60 5.64 -0.04
N VAL A 154 19.77 5.08 0.84
CA VAL A 154 20.12 4.77 2.23
C VAL A 154 20.33 3.26 2.36
N VAL A 155 21.44 2.91 3.01
CA VAL A 155 21.80 1.52 3.34
C VAL A 155 21.62 1.36 4.85
N GLU A 156 20.67 0.54 5.28
CA GLU A 156 20.53 0.12 6.68
C GLU A 156 20.85 -1.37 6.78
N TYR A 157 21.88 -1.69 7.56
CA TYR A 157 22.33 -3.06 7.74
C TYR A 157 22.13 -3.52 9.18
N ASN A 158 21.47 -4.66 9.37
CA ASN A 158 21.15 -5.21 10.68
C ASN A 158 21.41 -6.73 10.75
N ARG A 159 22.08 -7.15 11.83
CA ARG A 159 22.20 -8.56 12.26
C ARG A 159 21.42 -8.77 13.55
N SER A 160 20.32 -9.51 13.50
CA SER A 160 19.46 -9.78 14.67
C SER A 160 19.04 -8.50 15.41
N GLY A 161 18.75 -7.43 14.67
CA GLY A 161 18.40 -6.12 15.23
C GLY A 161 19.57 -5.28 15.74
N ARG A 162 20.83 -5.70 15.54
CA ARG A 162 22.02 -4.88 15.82
C ARG A 162 22.60 -4.30 14.53
N PRO A 163 22.83 -2.98 14.46
CA PRO A 163 23.57 -2.40 13.35
C PRO A 163 25.00 -2.94 13.34
N LEU A 164 25.53 -3.19 12.15
CA LEU A 164 26.91 -3.61 11.96
C LEU A 164 27.66 -2.57 11.13
N SER A 165 28.97 -2.50 11.36
CA SER A 165 29.85 -1.62 10.61
C SER A 165 29.92 -2.05 9.15
N ILE A 166 29.68 -1.11 8.25
CA ILE A 166 30.01 -1.22 6.84
C ILE A 166 31.36 -0.52 6.66
N TYR A 167 32.29 -1.11 5.93
CA TYR A 167 33.63 -0.51 5.71
C TYR A 167 33.81 -0.03 4.28
N SER A 168 33.12 -0.65 3.33
CA SER A 168 33.12 -0.19 1.95
C SER A 168 31.71 -0.22 1.37
N PHE A 169 31.46 0.78 0.54
CA PHE A 169 30.29 0.86 -0.31
C PHE A 169 30.76 1.46 -1.63
N HIS A 170 30.56 0.71 -2.70
CA HIS A 170 30.91 1.11 -4.05
C HIS A 170 29.65 1.08 -4.88
N VAL A 171 29.28 2.22 -5.44
CA VAL A 171 28.27 2.30 -6.50
C VAL A 171 28.99 2.41 -7.83
N THR A 172 28.50 1.69 -8.83
CA THR A 172 28.97 1.72 -10.21
C THR A 172 27.80 2.01 -11.14
N GLU A 173 27.79 3.18 -11.76
CA GLU A 173 26.82 3.52 -12.81
C GLU A 173 27.11 2.69 -14.06
N LEU A 174 26.09 2.00 -14.58
CA LEU A 174 26.24 1.09 -15.73
C LEU A 174 25.98 1.78 -17.07
N MET A 175 25.64 3.07 -17.05
CA MET A 175 25.48 3.92 -18.23
C MET A 175 26.36 5.17 -18.14
N GLY A 176 27.21 5.40 -19.13
CA GLY A 176 27.91 6.69 -19.31
C GLY A 176 29.28 6.84 -18.64
N GLY A 177 29.86 5.76 -18.11
CA GLY A 177 31.21 5.73 -17.54
C GLY A 177 31.22 5.29 -16.08
N TYR A 178 32.18 4.44 -15.72
CA TYR A 178 32.34 3.91 -14.37
C TYR A 178 32.72 5.04 -13.40
N SER A 179 31.80 5.47 -12.55
CA SER A 179 32.11 6.29 -11.38
C SER A 179 32.02 5.40 -10.14
N THR A 180 33.01 5.47 -9.25
CA THR A 180 32.99 4.79 -7.95
C THR A 180 32.87 5.83 -6.86
N ILE A 181 31.80 5.74 -6.07
CA ILE A 181 31.61 6.59 -4.89
C ILE A 181 31.87 5.74 -3.65
N SER A 182 32.86 6.12 -2.84
CA SER A 182 33.26 5.42 -1.61
C SER A 182 33.11 6.37 -0.40
N LYS A 183 32.51 5.90 0.69
CA LYS A 183 32.39 6.65 1.95
C LYS A 183 32.61 5.72 3.15
N SER A 184 33.06 6.24 4.29
CA SER A 184 33.43 5.46 5.48
C SER A 184 32.48 5.59 6.67
N ASP A 185 31.47 6.48 6.60
CA ASP A 185 30.49 6.71 7.67
C ASP A 185 29.09 6.26 7.21
N PHE A 186 28.66 5.08 7.67
CA PHE A 186 27.43 4.42 7.23
C PHE A 186 26.27 4.57 8.20
N SER A 187 26.37 5.48 9.16
CA SER A 187 25.24 5.78 10.05
C SER A 187 24.04 6.40 9.31
N LYS A 188 24.26 6.97 8.11
CA LYS A 188 23.30 7.35 7.04
C LYS A 188 24.08 8.03 5.91
N THR A 189 24.29 7.35 4.78
CA THR A 189 24.92 7.97 3.61
C THR A 189 23.88 8.23 2.54
N LEU A 190 23.95 9.41 1.90
CA LEU A 190 23.14 9.83 0.77
C LEU A 190 24.06 9.88 -0.46
N LEU A 191 23.88 8.96 -1.41
CA LEU A 191 24.57 8.99 -2.70
C LEU A 191 23.58 9.28 -3.81
N ASN A 192 23.86 10.28 -4.65
CA ASN A 192 23.10 10.48 -5.89
C ASN A 192 23.57 9.44 -6.91
N VAL A 193 22.66 8.64 -7.45
CA VAL A 193 22.97 7.58 -8.41
C VAL A 193 22.20 7.74 -9.72
N ARG A 194 22.77 7.25 -10.82
CA ARG A 194 22.06 7.05 -12.09
C ARG A 194 21.70 5.58 -12.31
N PHE A 195 20.50 5.32 -12.81
CA PHE A 195 20.04 3.98 -13.15
C PHE A 195 20.44 3.61 -14.59
N PRO A 196 20.77 2.33 -14.85
CA PRO A 196 20.99 1.25 -13.88
C PRO A 196 22.36 1.39 -13.17
N PHE A 197 22.46 0.90 -11.94
CA PHE A 197 23.74 0.85 -11.20
C PHE A 197 23.94 -0.49 -10.51
N ARG A 198 25.21 -0.82 -10.22
CA ARG A 198 25.60 -1.91 -9.32
C ARG A 198 26.09 -1.32 -8.00
N ALA A 199 25.65 -1.89 -6.88
CA ALA A 199 26.09 -1.51 -5.55
C ALA A 199 26.76 -2.71 -4.88
N GLU A 200 28.01 -2.53 -4.46
CA GLU A 200 28.80 -3.51 -3.71
C GLU A 200 29.05 -2.96 -2.30
N ILE A 201 28.57 -3.67 -1.29
CA ILE A 201 28.64 -3.31 0.13
C ILE A 201 29.50 -4.38 0.82
N ALA A 202 30.59 -4.00 1.47
CA ALA A 202 31.37 -4.94 2.27
C ALA A 202 31.53 -4.48 3.74
N GLY A 203 31.47 -5.47 4.63
CA GLY A 203 31.77 -5.35 6.05
C GLY A 203 32.65 -6.52 6.51
N ASP A 204 32.71 -6.78 7.82
CA ASP A 204 33.66 -7.76 8.41
C ASP A 204 33.66 -9.12 7.71
N ALA A 205 32.48 -9.73 7.57
CA ALA A 205 32.35 -11.13 7.12
C ALA A 205 31.38 -11.29 5.95
N PHE A 206 31.06 -10.20 5.24
CA PHE A 206 30.10 -10.25 4.14
C PHE A 206 30.44 -9.28 3.02
N VAL A 207 30.12 -9.71 1.80
CA VAL A 207 30.00 -8.86 0.61
C VAL A 207 28.57 -9.01 0.11
N PHE A 208 27.89 -7.89 -0.09
CA PHE A 208 26.58 -7.84 -0.73
C PHE A 208 26.70 -7.06 -2.03
N ASP A 209 26.34 -7.72 -3.13
CA ASP A 209 26.41 -7.15 -4.47
C ASP A 209 25.01 -7.22 -5.10
N VAL A 210 24.49 -6.07 -5.48
CA VAL A 210 23.19 -5.93 -6.11
C VAL A 210 23.26 -5.01 -7.32
N THR A 211 22.62 -5.41 -8.41
CA THR A 211 22.32 -4.53 -9.53
C THR A 211 20.91 -4.00 -9.38
N ILE A 212 20.71 -2.69 -9.51
CA ILE A 212 19.38 -2.04 -9.57
C ILE A 212 19.16 -1.54 -11.01
N SER A 213 18.14 -2.06 -11.67
CA SER A 213 17.87 -1.84 -13.11
C SER A 213 17.06 -0.58 -13.37
N GLN A 214 16.16 -0.20 -12.47
CA GLN A 214 15.19 0.87 -12.71
C GLN A 214 15.06 1.79 -11.50
N ARG A 215 14.63 3.04 -11.73
CA ARG A 215 14.30 4.03 -10.70
C ARG A 215 13.00 3.66 -9.97
N GLY A 216 12.91 3.98 -8.67
CA GLY A 216 11.80 3.61 -7.80
C GLY A 216 12.20 3.57 -6.32
N SER A 217 11.31 3.06 -5.47
CA SER A 217 11.62 2.73 -4.08
C SER A 217 11.69 1.23 -3.90
N TRP A 218 12.76 0.75 -3.26
CA TRP A 218 12.94 -0.67 -3.02
C TRP A 218 13.13 -0.90 -1.54
N LYS A 219 12.68 -2.05 -1.07
CA LYS A 219 13.10 -2.59 0.21
C LYS A 219 13.61 -4.00 -0.05
N ILE A 220 14.90 -4.08 -0.31
CA ILE A 220 15.58 -5.36 -0.48
C ILE A 220 15.61 -6.01 0.90
N ASN A 221 15.20 -7.27 1.01
CA ASN A 221 15.33 -8.03 2.26
C ASN A 221 16.12 -9.29 1.95
N VAL A 222 17.35 -9.35 2.46
CA VAL A 222 18.24 -10.48 2.26
C VAL A 222 18.06 -11.44 3.43
N ASN A 223 17.25 -12.48 3.22
CA ASN A 223 17.15 -13.64 4.09
C ASN A 223 17.09 -14.88 3.21
N VAL A 224 18.10 -15.74 3.29
CA VAL A 224 17.95 -17.13 2.86
C VAL A 224 18.07 -17.97 4.10
N ALA A 225 16.97 -18.64 4.43
CA ALA A 225 16.93 -19.67 5.44
C ALA A 225 18.15 -20.57 5.28
N THR A 226 18.88 -20.79 6.36
CA THR A 226 19.73 -21.97 6.50
C THR A 226 18.86 -23.19 6.14
N LYS A 227 19.18 -23.84 5.02
CA LYS A 227 18.95 -25.27 4.90
C LYS A 227 20.19 -25.96 5.44
#